data_AF-Q2SF98-F1
#
_entry.id   AF-Q2SF98-F1
#
_cell.length_a   1.000
_cell.length_b   1.000
_cell.length_c   1.000
_cell.angle_alpha   90.00
_cell.angle_beta   90.00
_cell.angle_gamma   90.00
#
_symmetry.space_group_name_H-M   'P 1'
#
loop_
_entity.id
_entity.type
_entity.pdbx_description
1 polymer ?
#
loop_
_entity_poly.entity_id
_entity_poly.type
_entity_poly.pdbx_seq_one_letter_code
_entity_poly.pdbx_strand_id
1 'polypeptide(L)'
;MKSKKIVSTFPLLFRCMALAGITLLSACSDSSTDAGYADDDRAGTPPDYSADGDMDITDDPLDWNPANDGWRKGRLFVELKIEQEGSKVEHKVHQGLSGPETTQIDWTYSLVANADQAVWIRPDLDKLIPDMDPEYGRGSWETEPYMPLNDDSELVVQGDVKVNLFFDSQAPDASDYVRTKREVSAEGKVTGLTIKALQPSLFGQGYELSAEWEPSLNVRDITTLTDRKGGNQVLDESGSFNEPIKLRLYPSLNPDGINDYPLASSDDPEEIKAGMKKFEQEIWQSLQQLSDAPILGEGRTGLITEQSKDSLTLTYEYDGDKQMPYWPSLETLAAKPDKKNTMLVRVQLQVD
;
A
#
# COMPACT_ATOMS: atom_id res chain seq x y z
N MET A 1 -39.58 -39.03 -34.39
CA MET A 1 -38.62 -39.86 -33.61
C MET A 1 -37.31 -39.07 -33.53
N LYS A 2 -37.05 -38.38 -32.41
CA LYS A 2 -35.94 -38.65 -31.44
C LYS A 2 -34.59 -38.88 -32.15
N SER A 3 -33.59 -37.98 -32.07
CA SER A 3 -32.75 -37.84 -30.86
C SER A 3 -31.75 -36.67 -30.93
N LYS A 4 -31.82 -35.81 -29.90
CA LYS A 4 -30.79 -35.16 -29.06
C LYS A 4 -29.69 -34.19 -29.59
N LYS A 5 -29.56 -33.11 -28.79
CA LYS A 5 -28.58 -32.02 -28.68
C LYS A 5 -27.11 -32.46 -28.65
N ILE A 6 -26.22 -31.61 -29.19
CA ILE A 6 -25.02 -31.14 -28.49
C ILE A 6 -24.88 -29.62 -28.74
N VAL A 7 -24.98 -28.86 -27.65
CA VAL A 7 -24.56 -27.46 -27.54
C VAL A 7 -23.04 -27.51 -27.32
N SER A 8 -22.28 -26.81 -28.16
CA SER A 8 -20.83 -26.67 -28.02
C SER A 8 -20.52 -25.20 -27.76
N THR A 9 -20.71 -24.82 -26.50
CA THR A 9 -20.00 -23.73 -25.83
C THR A 9 -18.50 -24.01 -25.93
N PHE A 10 -17.72 -23.09 -26.50
CA PHE A 10 -16.27 -23.06 -26.30
C PHE A 10 -15.86 -21.65 -25.90
N PRO A 11 -15.21 -21.48 -24.73
CA PRO A 11 -14.77 -20.18 -24.24
C PRO A 11 -13.47 -19.79 -24.94
N LEU A 12 -13.38 -18.52 -25.37
CA LEU A 12 -12.11 -17.91 -25.69
C LEU A 12 -11.24 -17.91 -24.42
N LEU A 13 -10.13 -18.64 -24.49
CA LEU A 13 -9.02 -18.61 -23.56
C LEU A 13 -8.38 -17.22 -23.55
N PHE A 14 -8.95 -16.31 -22.77
CA PHE A 14 -8.16 -15.26 -22.14
C PHE A 14 -7.25 -15.95 -21.13
N ARG A 15 -5.96 -16.04 -21.46
CA ARG A 15 -4.94 -16.42 -20.48
C ARG A 15 -4.88 -15.32 -19.41
N CYS A 16 -5.55 -15.58 -18.29
CA CYS A 16 -5.21 -14.97 -17.02
C CYS A 16 -3.72 -15.26 -16.75
N MET A 17 -2.86 -14.24 -16.90
CA MET A 17 -1.69 -14.17 -16.04
C MET A 17 -2.22 -13.80 -14.66
N ALA A 18 -2.56 -14.82 -13.87
CA ALA A 18 -2.58 -14.67 -12.43
C ALA A 18 -1.13 -14.45 -11.99
N LEU A 19 -0.73 -13.18 -11.88
CA LEU A 19 0.32 -12.83 -10.94
C LEU A 19 -0.25 -13.11 -9.56
N ALA A 20 0.33 -14.09 -8.89
CA ALA A 20 0.08 -14.36 -7.49
C ALA A 20 0.49 -13.13 -6.68
N GLY A 21 -0.45 -12.19 -6.53
CA GLY A 21 -0.44 -11.28 -5.41
C GLY A 21 -0.55 -12.11 -4.15
N ILE A 22 0.39 -11.91 -3.24
CA ILE A 22 0.29 -12.41 -1.88
C ILE A 22 -0.90 -11.67 -1.25
N THR A 23 -2.10 -12.23 -1.44
CA THR A 23 -3.25 -11.97 -0.59
C THR A 23 -2.96 -12.64 0.74
N LEU A 24 -2.56 -11.86 1.74
CA LEU A 24 -2.60 -12.30 3.13
C LEU A 24 -4.07 -12.48 3.51
N LEU A 25 -4.54 -13.72 3.43
CA LEU A 25 -5.84 -14.13 3.92
C LEU A 25 -5.82 -14.10 5.45
N SER A 26 -6.56 -13.15 6.03
CA SER A 26 -7.36 -13.45 7.21
C SER A 26 -8.33 -14.57 6.85
N ALA A 27 -8.16 -15.75 7.45
CA ALA A 27 -9.22 -16.60 8.00
C ALA A 27 -8.71 -18.03 8.23
N CYS A 28 -8.93 -18.55 9.44
CA CYS A 28 -9.89 -19.65 9.68
C CYS A 28 -9.64 -20.29 11.05
N SER A 29 -10.65 -20.26 11.91
CA SER A 29 -11.22 -21.54 12.34
C SER A 29 -12.72 -21.35 12.56
N ASP A 30 -13.49 -22.09 11.78
CA ASP A 30 -14.92 -22.25 11.98
C ASP A 30 -15.23 -23.76 12.04
N SER A 31 -16.40 -24.06 12.60
CA SER A 31 -17.02 -25.38 12.82
C SER A 31 -16.73 -26.06 14.17
N SER A 32 -17.68 -26.65 14.90
CA SER A 32 -19.16 -26.71 14.87
C SER A 32 -19.57 -27.66 16.00
N THR A 33 -20.68 -27.40 16.71
CA THR A 33 -21.71 -28.39 17.07
C THR A 33 -22.80 -27.68 17.89
N ASP A 34 -23.91 -27.34 17.23
CA ASP A 34 -25.19 -27.09 17.89
C ASP A 34 -25.90 -28.45 17.98
N ALA A 35 -25.81 -29.06 19.16
CA ALA A 35 -26.57 -30.23 19.56
C ALA A 35 -27.23 -29.87 20.88
N GLY A 36 -28.50 -29.48 20.83
CA GLY A 36 -29.27 -29.14 22.02
C GLY A 36 -29.44 -30.33 22.97
N TYR A 37 -29.35 -30.05 24.27
CA TYR A 37 -30.06 -30.72 25.36
C TYR A 37 -30.18 -29.75 26.56
N ALA A 38 -31.18 -30.03 27.38
CA ALA A 38 -31.96 -29.14 28.23
C ALA A 38 -31.37 -28.78 29.61
N ASP A 39 -32.00 -27.76 30.22
CA ASP A 39 -32.17 -27.43 31.65
C ASP A 39 -31.41 -28.27 32.69
N ASP A 40 -30.69 -27.59 33.59
CA ASP A 40 -31.03 -27.67 35.02
C ASP A 40 -30.46 -26.49 35.83
N ASP A 41 -31.29 -26.01 36.75
CA ASP A 41 -31.05 -24.97 37.75
C ASP A 41 -29.81 -25.23 38.63
N ARG A 42 -29.20 -24.15 39.18
CA ARG A 42 -29.09 -23.89 40.64
C ARG A 42 -27.99 -22.88 41.04
N ALA A 43 -28.46 -21.71 41.48
CA ALA A 43 -28.00 -20.88 42.60
C ALA A 43 -26.50 -20.81 42.96
N GLY A 44 -25.94 -19.60 42.85
CA GLY A 44 -24.73 -19.16 43.55
C GLY A 44 -24.67 -17.63 43.63
N THR A 45 -24.87 -17.09 44.83
CA THR A 45 -24.88 -15.67 45.20
C THR A 45 -23.59 -14.94 44.76
N PRO A 46 -23.64 -13.70 44.23
CA PRO A 46 -22.42 -12.93 44.00
C PRO A 46 -21.83 -12.47 45.35
N PRO A 47 -20.51 -12.55 45.59
CA PRO A 47 -19.91 -11.96 46.77
C PRO A 47 -19.92 -10.43 46.67
N ASP A 48 -20.47 -9.83 47.71
CA ASP A 48 -20.43 -8.41 48.03
C ASP A 48 -18.99 -8.04 48.43
N TYR A 49 -18.37 -7.15 47.65
CA TYR A 49 -17.08 -6.54 47.98
C TYR A 49 -17.29 -5.04 48.27
N SER A 50 -18.11 -4.74 49.27
CA SER A 50 -17.95 -3.50 50.03
C SER A 50 -16.75 -3.64 50.97
N ALA A 51 -15.57 -3.23 50.50
CA ALA A 51 -14.42 -2.96 51.34
C ALA A 51 -13.95 -1.54 51.07
N ASP A 52 -14.33 -0.65 51.99
CA ASP A 52 -13.74 0.66 52.18
C ASP A 52 -12.21 0.53 52.27
N GLY A 53 -11.53 1.05 51.25
CA GLY A 53 -10.10 1.26 51.23
C GLY A 53 -9.85 2.56 50.48
N ASP A 54 -9.57 3.62 51.23
CA ASP A 54 -9.07 4.89 50.73
C ASP A 54 -7.86 4.65 49.80
N MET A 55 -8.11 4.69 48.50
CA MET A 55 -7.15 5.15 47.51
C MET A 55 -7.88 6.12 46.59
N ASP A 56 -7.71 7.39 46.93
CA ASP A 56 -7.94 8.52 46.06
C ASP A 56 -7.03 8.37 44.83
N ILE A 57 -7.53 7.68 43.80
CA ILE A 57 -7.01 7.78 42.44
C ILE A 57 -8.11 8.46 41.65
N THR A 58 -8.15 9.79 41.81
CA THR A 58 -8.77 10.71 40.88
C THR A 58 -7.81 11.01 39.73
N ASP A 59 -7.28 9.99 39.07
CA ASP A 59 -6.73 10.14 37.72
C ASP A 59 -7.88 9.92 36.74
N ASP A 60 -8.60 11.00 36.47
CA ASP A 60 -9.47 11.07 35.31
C ASP A 60 -8.56 10.92 34.08
N PRO A 61 -8.70 9.89 33.21
CA PRO A 61 -7.85 9.69 32.04
C PRO A 61 -7.98 10.80 30.97
N LEU A 62 -8.66 11.90 31.30
CA LEU A 62 -8.94 13.06 30.45
C LEU A 62 -7.99 14.24 30.64
N ASP A 63 -7.08 14.21 31.63
CA ASP A 63 -6.13 15.29 31.92
C ASP A 63 -4.66 14.95 31.57
N TRP A 64 -4.44 13.93 30.76
CA TRP A 64 -3.10 13.61 30.26
C TRP A 64 -2.59 14.70 29.32
N ASN A 65 -1.54 15.41 29.72
CA ASN A 65 -0.87 16.43 28.91
C ASN A 65 0.48 15.89 28.41
N PRO A 66 0.66 15.68 27.10
CA PRO A 66 1.91 15.15 26.52
C PRO A 66 3.16 15.93 26.94
N ALA A 67 3.03 17.24 27.20
CA ALA A 67 4.15 18.07 27.63
C ALA A 67 4.73 17.65 28.99
N ASN A 68 3.92 17.06 29.88
CA ASN A 68 4.38 16.58 31.20
C ASN A 68 5.32 15.38 31.06
N ASP A 69 5.16 14.58 30.00
CA ASP A 69 6.01 13.43 29.67
C ASP A 69 7.17 13.81 28.73
N GLY A 70 7.41 15.12 28.55
CA GLY A 70 8.51 15.66 27.76
C GLY A 70 8.28 15.68 26.24
N TRP A 71 7.05 15.43 25.77
CA TRP A 71 6.73 15.62 24.35
C TRP A 71 6.86 17.11 23.98
N ARG A 72 7.31 17.34 22.76
CA ARG A 72 7.64 18.66 22.23
C ARG A 72 6.78 18.97 21.03
N LYS A 73 6.39 20.22 20.86
CA LYS A 73 5.66 20.64 19.66
C LYS A 73 6.61 20.65 18.46
N GLY A 74 6.08 20.29 17.31
CA GLY A 74 6.81 20.34 16.06
C GLY A 74 5.91 20.11 14.87
N ARG A 75 6.51 19.76 13.73
CA ARG A 75 5.83 19.59 12.46
C ARG A 75 6.19 18.28 11.78
N LEU A 76 5.19 17.66 11.19
CA LEU A 76 5.28 16.57 10.24
C LEU A 76 5.12 17.14 8.84
N PHE A 77 6.13 16.94 7.99
CA PHE A 77 6.10 17.24 6.56
C PHE A 77 6.19 15.94 5.77
N VAL A 78 5.33 15.78 4.77
CA VAL A 78 5.35 14.65 3.84
C VAL A 78 5.41 15.18 2.42
N GLU A 79 6.36 14.69 1.63
CA GLU A 79 6.50 14.98 0.20
C GLU A 79 6.46 13.66 -0.58
N LEU A 80 5.61 13.62 -1.60
CA LEU A 80 5.46 12.50 -2.51
C LEU A 80 5.58 13.03 -3.95
N LYS A 81 6.52 12.50 -4.70
CA LYS A 81 6.68 12.77 -6.14
C LYS A 81 6.84 11.47 -6.89
N ILE A 82 6.05 11.27 -7.93
CA ILE A 82 6.15 10.13 -8.83
C ILE A 82 6.11 10.67 -10.26
N GLU A 83 7.06 10.24 -11.09
CA GLU A 83 7.07 10.57 -12.52
C GLU A 83 7.47 9.35 -13.32
N GLN A 84 6.61 8.95 -14.24
CA GLN A 84 6.80 7.75 -15.04
C GLN A 84 6.39 7.97 -16.49
N GLU A 85 7.18 7.43 -17.41
CA GLU A 85 6.94 7.49 -18.85
C GLU A 85 7.35 6.17 -19.50
N GLY A 86 6.45 5.61 -20.29
CA GLY A 86 6.68 4.38 -21.05
C GLY A 86 6.22 4.52 -22.49
N SER A 87 7.04 4.05 -23.42
CA SER A 87 6.68 3.91 -24.82
C SER A 87 7.01 2.52 -25.36
N LYS A 88 6.23 2.06 -26.34
CA LYS A 88 6.46 0.77 -26.98
C LYS A 88 5.86 0.73 -28.38
N VAL A 89 6.65 0.27 -29.35
CA VAL A 89 6.18 -0.05 -30.70
C VAL A 89 6.56 -1.49 -31.03
N GLU A 90 5.58 -2.34 -31.29
CA GLU A 90 5.77 -3.72 -31.74
C GLU A 90 5.26 -3.91 -33.15
N HIS A 91 5.98 -4.71 -33.95
CA HIS A 91 5.53 -5.21 -35.23
C HIS A 91 5.59 -6.74 -35.24
N LYS A 92 4.47 -7.40 -35.55
CA LYS A 92 4.41 -8.86 -35.70
C LYS A 92 4.03 -9.21 -37.12
N VAL A 93 4.93 -9.89 -37.81
CA VAL A 93 4.70 -10.40 -39.16
C VAL A 93 4.27 -11.85 -39.05
N HIS A 94 3.05 -12.16 -39.51
CA HIS A 94 2.57 -13.53 -39.61
C HIS A 94 2.65 -14.02 -41.06
N GLN A 95 3.14 -15.23 -41.26
CA GLN A 95 3.18 -15.84 -42.59
C GLN A 95 1.75 -16.09 -43.09
N GLY A 96 1.42 -15.60 -44.28
CA GLY A 96 0.11 -15.80 -44.92
C GLY A 96 -0.95 -14.74 -44.59
N LEU A 97 -0.58 -13.66 -43.88
CA LEU A 97 -1.44 -12.51 -43.58
C LEU A 97 -1.18 -11.33 -44.54
N SER A 98 -2.16 -10.43 -44.66
CA SER A 98 -2.16 -9.29 -45.60
C SER A 98 -1.27 -8.12 -45.17
N GLY A 99 -0.74 -8.14 -43.93
CA GLY A 99 0.23 -7.16 -43.44
C GLY A 99 0.73 -7.48 -42.03
N PRO A 100 1.70 -6.71 -41.51
CA PRO A 100 2.14 -6.83 -40.12
C PRO A 100 1.06 -6.31 -39.16
N GLU A 101 0.88 -7.00 -38.04
CA GLU A 101 0.20 -6.42 -36.89
C GLU A 101 1.15 -5.39 -36.24
N THR A 102 0.62 -4.22 -35.90
CA THR A 102 1.39 -3.15 -35.25
C THR A 102 0.69 -2.72 -33.97
N THR A 103 1.44 -2.60 -32.88
CA THR A 103 0.93 -2.07 -31.62
C THR A 103 1.82 -0.94 -31.16
N GLN A 104 1.24 0.24 -30.96
CA GLN A 104 1.88 1.41 -30.39
C GLN A 104 1.24 1.74 -29.04
N ILE A 105 2.08 2.02 -28.05
CA ILE A 105 1.68 2.37 -26.70
C ILE A 105 2.56 3.51 -26.23
N ASP A 106 1.96 4.58 -25.73
CA ASP A 106 2.65 5.73 -25.14
C ASP A 106 1.88 6.17 -23.91
N TRP A 107 2.54 6.31 -22.76
CA TRP A 107 1.87 6.75 -21.54
C TRP A 107 2.79 7.58 -20.63
N THR A 108 2.16 8.47 -19.87
CA THR A 108 2.81 9.33 -18.86
C THR A 108 1.97 9.34 -17.60
N TYR A 109 2.64 9.27 -16.45
CA TYR A 109 2.04 9.46 -15.13
C TYR A 109 2.90 10.43 -14.32
N SER A 110 2.25 11.43 -13.72
CA SER A 110 2.90 12.36 -12.81
C SER A 110 2.02 12.60 -11.59
N LEU A 111 2.59 12.49 -10.41
CA LEU A 111 1.99 12.85 -9.14
C LEU A 111 2.97 13.71 -8.36
N VAL A 112 2.48 14.84 -7.83
CA VAL A 112 3.22 15.66 -6.87
C VAL A 112 2.26 16.01 -5.76
N ALA A 113 2.60 15.64 -4.52
CA ALA A 113 1.81 15.96 -3.35
C ALA A 113 2.72 16.32 -2.17
N ASN A 114 2.25 17.27 -1.36
CA ASN A 114 2.88 17.64 -0.11
C ASN A 114 1.81 17.75 0.98
N ALA A 115 2.18 17.41 2.21
CA ALA A 115 1.33 17.58 3.37
C ALA A 115 2.14 18.11 4.56
N ASP A 116 1.47 18.90 5.40
CA ASP A 116 2.05 19.52 6.57
C ASP A 116 1.04 19.45 7.73
N GLN A 117 1.51 19.03 8.91
CA GLN A 117 0.72 18.90 10.11
C GLN A 117 1.53 19.32 11.34
N ALA A 118 0.89 20.01 12.27
CA ALA A 118 1.46 20.27 13.58
C ALA A 118 1.24 19.06 14.50
N VAL A 119 2.30 18.58 15.14
CA VAL A 119 2.32 17.33 15.90
C VAL A 119 3.03 17.48 17.25
N TRP A 120 2.73 16.58 18.17
CA TRP A 120 3.60 16.28 19.31
C TRP A 120 4.68 15.31 18.86
N ILE A 121 5.92 15.59 19.21
CA ILE A 121 7.12 14.80 18.90
C ILE A 121 7.73 14.32 20.21
N ARG A 122 8.27 13.11 20.22
CA ARG A 122 8.95 12.56 21.39
C ARG A 122 10.09 13.42 21.94
N PRO A 123 10.45 13.22 23.22
CA PRO A 123 11.57 13.94 23.85
C PRO A 123 12.92 13.75 23.16
N ASP A 124 13.14 12.58 22.56
CA ASP A 124 14.41 12.21 21.94
C ASP A 124 14.19 11.32 20.71
N LEU A 125 14.39 11.89 19.52
CA LEU A 125 14.28 11.17 18.25
C LEU A 125 15.56 10.40 17.88
N ASP A 126 16.68 10.58 18.61
CA ASP A 126 17.88 9.75 18.42
C ASP A 126 17.66 8.32 18.91
N LYS A 127 16.67 8.10 19.78
CA LYS A 127 16.31 6.79 20.31
C LYS A 127 15.18 6.18 19.49
N LEU A 128 15.53 5.13 18.76
CA LEU A 128 14.57 4.40 17.92
C LEU A 128 13.46 3.75 18.76
N ILE A 129 13.84 3.07 19.85
CA ILE A 129 12.92 2.53 20.85
C ILE A 129 13.12 3.35 22.13
N PRO A 130 12.05 3.92 22.72
CA PRO A 130 12.15 4.68 23.95
C PRO A 130 12.53 3.76 25.12
N ASP A 131 13.24 4.31 26.10
CA ASP A 131 13.54 3.62 27.36
C ASP A 131 12.25 3.49 28.18
N MET A 132 11.44 2.48 27.87
CA MET A 132 10.24 2.11 28.63
C MET A 132 10.52 0.89 29.50
N ASP A 133 9.69 0.69 30.53
CA ASP A 133 9.80 -0.49 31.39
C ASP A 133 9.77 -1.76 30.53
N PRO A 134 10.72 -2.70 30.71
CA PRO A 134 10.73 -3.99 30.02
C PRO A 134 9.41 -4.75 30.06
N GLU A 135 8.56 -4.51 31.08
CA GLU A 135 7.20 -5.07 31.19
C GLU A 135 6.27 -4.62 30.05
N TYR A 136 6.51 -3.47 29.42
CA TYR A 136 5.77 -3.01 28.23
C TYR A 136 6.30 -3.60 26.92
N GLY A 137 7.29 -4.51 26.98
CA GLY A 137 7.87 -5.30 25.89
C GLY A 137 7.48 -4.90 24.47
N ARG A 138 6.39 -5.48 23.96
CA ARG A 138 5.86 -5.25 22.61
C ARG A 138 5.38 -3.82 22.37
N GLY A 139 4.69 -3.23 23.35
CA GLY A 139 4.16 -1.87 23.27
C GLY A 139 5.26 -0.85 23.00
N SER A 140 6.45 -1.03 23.59
CA SER A 140 7.59 -0.13 23.39
C SER A 140 8.06 -0.04 21.93
N TRP A 141 8.04 -1.16 21.22
CA TRP A 141 8.41 -1.23 19.82
C TRP A 141 7.33 -0.66 18.89
N GLU A 142 6.03 -0.87 19.18
CA GLU A 142 4.92 -0.41 18.32
C GLU A 142 4.63 1.10 18.42
N THR A 143 5.32 1.80 19.33
CA THR A 143 5.02 3.20 19.59
C THR A 143 5.54 4.12 18.46
N GLU A 144 4.71 5.05 17.98
CA GLU A 144 5.07 6.03 16.93
C GLU A 144 5.83 7.27 17.45
N PRO A 145 6.80 7.83 16.69
CA PRO A 145 7.64 8.95 17.15
C PRO A 145 6.90 10.30 17.24
N TYR A 146 5.64 10.36 16.83
CA TYR A 146 4.79 11.55 16.90
C TYR A 146 3.33 11.18 17.18
N MET A 147 2.52 12.17 17.53
CA MET A 147 1.06 12.10 17.52
C MET A 147 0.46 13.45 17.09
N PRO A 148 -0.74 13.49 16.49
CA PRO A 148 -1.41 14.75 16.17
C PRO A 148 -1.54 15.68 17.38
N LEU A 149 -1.42 17.01 17.20
CA LEU A 149 -1.58 17.95 18.33
C LEU A 149 -2.98 17.90 18.93
N ASN A 150 -3.99 17.80 18.07
CA ASN A 150 -5.41 17.69 18.41
C ASN A 150 -6.08 16.72 17.41
N ASP A 151 -7.21 16.14 17.76
CA ASP A 151 -8.00 15.27 16.87
C ASP A 151 -8.40 15.97 15.55
N ASP A 152 -8.58 17.30 15.59
CA ASP A 152 -8.95 18.14 14.43
C ASP A 152 -7.73 18.66 13.63
N SER A 153 -6.50 18.31 14.01
CA SER A 153 -5.31 18.75 13.29
C SER A 153 -5.15 17.96 11.98
N GLU A 154 -5.87 18.35 10.94
CA GLU A 154 -5.79 17.69 9.63
C GLU A 154 -4.49 18.03 8.89
N LEU A 155 -3.93 17.03 8.20
CA LEU A 155 -2.85 17.22 7.24
C LEU A 155 -3.34 18.12 6.10
N VAL A 156 -2.73 19.29 5.93
CA VAL A 156 -3.07 20.17 4.81
C VAL A 156 -2.40 19.64 3.56
N VAL A 157 -3.17 18.93 2.72
CA VAL A 157 -2.65 18.30 1.51
C VAL A 157 -2.77 19.24 0.31
N GLN A 158 -1.68 19.35 -0.44
CA GLN A 158 -1.65 19.99 -1.75
C GLN A 158 -0.99 19.06 -2.74
N GLY A 159 -1.70 18.66 -3.79
CA GLY A 159 -1.09 17.88 -4.85
C GLY A 159 -1.92 17.79 -6.11
N ASP A 160 -1.23 17.47 -7.20
CA ASP A 160 -1.77 17.30 -8.54
C ASP A 160 -1.39 15.91 -9.07
N VAL A 161 -2.29 15.32 -9.84
CA VAL A 161 -2.07 14.03 -10.50
C VAL A 161 -2.51 14.14 -11.95
N LYS A 162 -1.68 13.62 -12.86
CA LYS A 162 -1.97 13.57 -14.29
C LYS A 162 -1.60 12.22 -14.87
N VAL A 163 -2.47 11.69 -15.72
CA VAL A 163 -2.29 10.44 -16.47
C VAL A 163 -2.64 10.74 -17.92
N ASN A 164 -1.79 10.30 -18.84
CA ASN A 164 -2.13 10.20 -20.26
C ASN A 164 -1.72 8.83 -20.77
N LEU A 165 -2.55 8.24 -21.60
CA LEU A 165 -2.28 6.99 -22.28
C LEU A 165 -2.83 7.07 -23.70
N PHE A 166 -2.00 6.63 -24.63
CA PHE A 166 -2.35 6.36 -26.00
C PHE A 166 -2.03 4.91 -26.32
N PHE A 167 -3.00 4.20 -26.86
CA PHE A 167 -2.85 2.85 -27.36
C PHE A 167 -3.45 2.77 -28.76
N ASP A 168 -2.71 2.21 -29.71
CA ASP A 168 -3.18 1.94 -31.05
C ASP A 168 -2.66 0.57 -31.50
N SER A 169 -3.57 -0.39 -31.65
CA SER A 169 -3.26 -1.70 -32.22
C SER A 169 -3.97 -1.87 -33.54
N GLN A 170 -3.22 -2.25 -34.57
CA GLN A 170 -3.67 -2.47 -35.92
C GLN A 170 -3.38 -3.92 -36.30
N ALA A 171 -4.44 -4.69 -36.57
CA ALA A 171 -4.38 -6.10 -36.95
C ALA A 171 -5.22 -6.31 -38.22
N PRO A 172 -4.65 -6.12 -39.43
CA PRO A 172 -5.40 -6.05 -40.69
C PRO A 172 -6.28 -7.28 -41.00
N ASP A 173 -5.90 -8.44 -40.49
CA ASP A 173 -6.57 -9.72 -40.75
C ASP A 173 -7.44 -10.22 -39.58
N ALA A 174 -7.58 -9.42 -38.52
CA ALA A 174 -8.47 -9.77 -37.42
C ALA A 174 -9.92 -9.96 -37.92
N SER A 175 -10.61 -10.96 -37.35
CA SER A 175 -11.99 -11.29 -37.74
C SER A 175 -13.00 -10.24 -37.29
N ASP A 176 -12.73 -9.58 -36.17
CA ASP A 176 -13.69 -8.71 -35.48
C ASP A 176 -13.34 -7.25 -35.74
N TYR A 177 -12.27 -6.75 -35.11
CA TYR A 177 -11.80 -5.37 -35.25
C TYR A 177 -10.38 -5.35 -35.80
N VAL A 178 -10.19 -4.61 -36.90
CA VAL A 178 -8.88 -4.47 -37.54
C VAL A 178 -8.04 -3.36 -36.91
N ARG A 179 -8.65 -2.50 -36.10
CA ARG A 179 -7.96 -1.50 -35.30
C ARG A 179 -8.66 -1.26 -33.96
N THR A 180 -7.86 -1.15 -32.91
CA THR A 180 -8.29 -0.74 -31.58
C THR A 180 -7.46 0.47 -31.16
N LYS A 181 -8.11 1.60 -30.97
CA LYS A 181 -7.49 2.82 -30.46
C LYS A 181 -8.08 3.13 -29.09
N ARG A 182 -7.25 3.29 -28.05
CA ARG A 182 -7.68 3.73 -26.73
C ARG A 182 -6.91 4.98 -26.33
N GLU A 183 -7.63 5.99 -25.86
CA GLU A 183 -7.07 7.23 -25.36
C GLU A 183 -7.61 7.47 -23.96
N VAL A 184 -6.72 7.55 -22.99
CA VAL A 184 -7.05 7.90 -21.61
C VAL A 184 -6.35 9.20 -21.24
N SER A 185 -7.11 10.12 -20.65
CA SER A 185 -6.58 11.32 -20.01
C SER A 185 -7.26 11.49 -18.66
N ALA A 186 -6.47 11.57 -17.59
CA ALA A 186 -6.97 11.87 -16.26
C ALA A 186 -6.18 13.02 -15.65
N GLU A 187 -6.89 13.95 -15.03
CA GLU A 187 -6.30 15.07 -14.29
C GLU A 187 -7.13 15.32 -13.03
N GLY A 188 -6.44 15.63 -11.94
CA GLY A 188 -7.08 15.86 -10.65
C GLY A 188 -6.08 16.20 -9.56
N LYS A 189 -6.51 16.03 -8.32
CA LYS A 189 -5.73 16.41 -7.13
C LYS A 189 -5.49 15.22 -6.21
N VAL A 190 -4.51 15.35 -5.33
CA VAL A 190 -4.40 14.49 -4.15
C VAL A 190 -5.20 15.14 -3.02
N THR A 191 -6.25 14.47 -2.57
CA THR A 191 -7.17 14.94 -1.52
C THR A 191 -6.75 14.48 -0.12
N GLY A 192 -5.97 13.40 -0.03
CA GLY A 192 -5.46 12.86 1.22
C GLY A 192 -4.04 12.33 1.06
N LEU A 193 -3.19 12.56 2.06
CA LEU A 193 -1.85 11.98 2.17
C LEU A 193 -1.64 11.67 3.66
N THR A 194 -1.74 10.40 4.02
CA THR A 194 -1.78 9.94 5.41
C THR A 194 -0.64 8.97 5.68
N ILE A 195 0.07 9.18 6.78
CA ILE A 195 0.95 8.16 7.35
C ILE A 195 0.09 7.26 8.23
N LYS A 196 -0.03 5.99 7.85
CA LYS A 196 -0.83 4.98 8.57
C LYS A 196 -0.04 4.30 9.69
N ALA A 197 1.27 4.16 9.49
CA ALA A 197 2.18 3.63 10.50
C ALA A 197 3.59 4.16 10.28
N LEU A 198 4.25 4.60 11.36
CA LEU A 198 5.68 4.91 11.40
C LEU A 198 6.32 4.25 12.62
N GLN A 199 6.94 3.09 12.42
CA GLN A 199 7.43 2.24 13.51
C GLN A 199 8.91 1.85 13.33
N PRO A 200 9.66 1.59 14.41
CA PRO A 200 10.99 0.98 14.33
C PRO A 200 11.02 -0.27 13.45
N SER A 201 11.99 -0.37 12.55
CA SER A 201 12.02 -1.48 11.61
C SER A 201 12.50 -2.77 12.26
N LEU A 202 11.81 -3.88 11.97
CA LEU A 202 12.29 -5.22 12.28
C LEU A 202 13.32 -5.71 11.28
N PHE A 203 13.32 -5.19 10.06
CA PHE A 203 14.06 -5.77 8.95
C PHE A 203 15.36 -5.04 8.62
N GLY A 204 15.57 -3.83 9.11
CA GLY A 204 16.76 -3.03 8.83
C GLY A 204 16.99 -1.92 9.86
N GLN A 205 17.95 -1.03 9.58
CA GLN A 205 18.23 0.12 10.42
C GLN A 205 17.22 1.25 10.19
N GLY A 206 16.66 1.80 11.28
CA GLY A 206 15.74 2.94 11.23
C GLY A 206 14.28 2.52 11.33
N TYR A 207 13.42 3.17 10.57
CA TYR A 207 11.97 3.01 10.64
C TYR A 207 11.38 2.33 9.39
N GLU A 208 10.19 1.75 9.55
CA GLU A 208 9.28 1.35 8.49
C GLU A 208 8.16 2.38 8.35
N LEU A 209 7.77 2.65 7.11
CA LEU A 209 6.73 3.61 6.79
C LEU A 209 5.60 2.94 6.02
N SER A 210 4.37 3.06 6.51
CA SER A 210 3.16 2.79 5.74
C SER A 210 2.44 4.09 5.45
N ALA A 211 2.30 4.43 4.17
CA ALA A 211 1.63 5.64 3.71
C ALA A 211 0.48 5.29 2.76
N GLU A 212 -0.52 6.16 2.73
CA GLU A 212 -1.67 6.08 1.84
C GLU A 212 -1.96 7.46 1.27
N TRP A 213 -2.26 7.53 -0.03
CA TRP A 213 -2.73 8.77 -0.64
C TRP A 213 -4.01 8.55 -1.45
N GLU A 214 -4.85 9.55 -1.43
CA GLU A 214 -6.17 9.53 -2.05
C GLU A 214 -6.16 10.50 -3.23
N PRO A 215 -6.13 10.00 -4.47
CA PRO A 215 -6.35 10.84 -5.64
C PRO A 215 -7.85 11.11 -5.82
N SER A 216 -8.19 12.25 -6.41
CA SER A 216 -9.53 12.49 -6.94
C SER A 216 -9.42 13.00 -8.36
N LEU A 217 -9.61 12.08 -9.33
CA LEU A 217 -9.41 12.36 -10.75
C LEU A 217 -10.71 12.27 -11.54
N ASN A 218 -10.83 13.16 -12.53
CA ASN A 218 -11.78 12.98 -13.62
C ASN A 218 -11.06 12.24 -14.75
N VAL A 219 -11.57 11.06 -15.09
CA VAL A 219 -10.99 10.17 -16.10
C VAL A 219 -11.82 10.26 -17.36
N ARG A 220 -11.17 10.58 -18.47
CA ARG A 220 -11.71 10.39 -19.82
C ARG A 220 -11.07 9.15 -20.41
N ASP A 221 -11.86 8.12 -20.71
CA ASP A 221 -11.39 6.85 -21.29
C ASP A 221 -12.23 6.51 -22.51
N ILE A 222 -11.65 6.66 -23.70
CA ILE A 222 -12.34 6.46 -24.96
C ILE A 222 -11.63 5.36 -25.73
N THR A 223 -12.36 4.27 -26.00
CA THR A 223 -11.91 3.19 -26.88
C THR A 223 -12.70 3.21 -28.18
N THR A 224 -12.01 3.34 -29.31
CA THR A 224 -12.56 3.24 -30.66
C THR A 224 -12.13 1.92 -31.29
N LEU A 225 -13.10 1.10 -31.66
CA LEU A 225 -12.92 -0.17 -32.35
C LEU A 225 -13.37 -0.01 -33.80
N THR A 226 -12.49 -0.28 -34.75
CA THR A 226 -12.79 -0.20 -36.19
C THR A 226 -12.88 -1.60 -36.79
N ASP A 227 -14.02 -1.92 -37.40
CA ASP A 227 -14.24 -3.17 -38.10
C ASP A 227 -13.55 -3.20 -39.48
N ARG A 228 -13.52 -4.38 -40.12
CA ARG A 228 -12.90 -4.56 -41.44
C ARG A 228 -13.57 -3.77 -42.57
N LYS A 229 -14.82 -3.35 -42.40
CA LYS A 229 -15.58 -2.54 -43.37
C LYS A 229 -15.39 -1.05 -43.14
N GLY A 230 -14.62 -0.64 -42.12
CA GLY A 230 -14.41 0.74 -41.72
C GLY A 230 -15.51 1.31 -40.81
N GLY A 231 -16.41 0.47 -40.31
CA GLY A 231 -17.39 0.86 -39.29
C GLY A 231 -16.70 1.06 -37.95
N ASN A 232 -17.05 2.15 -37.25
CA ASN A 232 -16.50 2.46 -35.93
C ASN A 232 -17.53 2.20 -34.83
N GLN A 233 -17.09 1.55 -33.77
CA GLN A 233 -17.76 1.49 -32.49
C GLN A 233 -16.94 2.26 -31.47
N VAL A 234 -17.61 3.16 -30.73
CA VAL A 234 -16.98 3.93 -29.65
C VAL A 234 -17.52 3.42 -28.33
N LEU A 235 -16.60 3.08 -27.42
CA LEU A 235 -16.85 2.75 -26.02
C LEU A 235 -16.33 3.92 -25.19
N ASP A 236 -17.18 4.44 -24.31
CA ASP A 236 -16.85 5.51 -23.37
C ASP A 236 -16.95 4.94 -21.97
N GLU A 237 -15.79 4.81 -21.31
CA GLU A 237 -15.63 4.30 -19.95
C GLU A 237 -15.18 5.44 -19.01
N SER A 238 -15.43 6.70 -19.40
CA SER A 238 -15.10 7.87 -18.60
C SER A 238 -15.84 7.86 -17.26
N GLY A 239 -15.17 8.36 -16.23
CA GLY A 239 -15.69 8.33 -14.87
C GLY A 239 -14.81 9.07 -13.89
N SER A 240 -14.97 8.75 -12.62
CA SER A 240 -14.12 9.25 -11.54
C SER A 240 -13.30 8.11 -10.98
N PHE A 241 -12.06 8.40 -10.59
CA PHE A 241 -11.25 7.46 -9.83
C PHE A 241 -10.81 8.12 -8.53
N ASN A 242 -11.11 7.43 -7.43
CA ASN A 242 -10.85 7.90 -6.07
C ASN A 242 -10.31 6.77 -5.17
N GLU A 243 -9.69 5.72 -5.74
CA GLU A 243 -9.20 4.62 -4.92
C GLU A 243 -7.88 5.02 -4.22
N PRO A 244 -7.76 4.81 -2.90
CA PRO A 244 -6.53 5.07 -2.18
C PRO A 244 -5.40 4.17 -2.68
N ILE A 245 -4.21 4.76 -2.84
CA ILE A 245 -3.00 4.05 -3.22
C ILE A 245 -2.14 3.90 -1.96
N LYS A 246 -1.69 2.67 -1.71
CA LYS A 246 -0.93 2.30 -0.52
C LYS A 246 0.53 2.04 -0.86
N LEU A 247 1.41 2.44 0.05
CA LEU A 247 2.84 2.24 -0.06
C LEU A 247 3.40 1.84 1.30
N ARG A 248 4.21 0.78 1.30
CA ARG A 248 5.00 0.32 2.45
C ARG A 248 6.47 0.41 2.10
N LEU A 249 7.20 1.20 2.85
CA LEU A 249 8.63 1.40 2.69
C LEU A 249 9.37 0.78 3.87
N TYR A 250 10.32 -0.07 3.53
CA TYR A 250 11.23 -0.73 4.46
C TYR A 250 12.63 -0.14 4.29
N PRO A 251 13.44 -0.10 5.34
CA PRO A 251 14.85 0.25 5.21
C PRO A 251 15.60 -0.78 4.37
N SER A 252 16.88 -0.50 4.10
CA SER A 252 17.79 -1.53 3.59
C SER A 252 17.82 -2.71 4.56
N LEU A 253 17.56 -3.91 4.04
CA LEU A 253 17.44 -5.11 4.86
C LEU A 253 18.78 -5.44 5.51
N ASN A 254 18.76 -5.77 6.80
CA ASN A 254 19.90 -6.27 7.53
C ASN A 254 20.38 -7.59 6.91
N PRO A 255 21.69 -7.78 6.70
CA PRO A 255 22.22 -9.02 6.14
C PRO A 255 22.11 -10.20 7.12
N ASP A 256 22.13 -9.91 8.43
CA ASP A 256 22.20 -10.92 9.49
C ASP A 256 20.81 -11.41 9.99
N GLY A 257 19.72 -10.93 9.38
CA GLY A 257 18.35 -11.28 9.74
C GLY A 257 17.56 -10.12 10.34
N ILE A 258 16.48 -10.43 11.06
CA ILE A 258 15.62 -9.45 11.72
C ILE A 258 16.24 -8.93 13.02
N ASN A 259 15.94 -7.69 13.39
CA ASN A 259 16.30 -7.08 14.67
C ASN A 259 15.64 -7.84 15.84
N ASP A 260 16.33 -7.91 16.97
CA ASP A 260 15.90 -8.69 18.15
C ASP A 260 15.03 -7.85 19.09
N TYR A 261 13.90 -7.36 18.59
CA TYR A 261 12.90 -6.70 19.41
C TYR A 261 11.96 -7.73 20.08
N PRO A 262 11.35 -7.40 21.23
CA PRO A 262 10.33 -8.24 21.85
C PRO A 262 9.08 -8.28 20.96
N LEU A 263 8.99 -9.30 20.11
CA LEU A 263 7.86 -9.50 19.18
C LEU A 263 6.56 -9.92 19.88
N ALA A 264 6.65 -10.38 21.11
CA ALA A 264 5.55 -10.93 21.90
C ALA A 264 5.66 -10.44 23.35
N SER A 265 4.54 -10.47 24.07
CA SER A 265 4.51 -10.17 25.50
C SER A 265 5.37 -11.18 26.27
N SER A 266 5.88 -10.78 27.43
CA SER A 266 6.60 -11.69 28.34
C SER A 266 5.75 -12.91 28.70
N ASP A 267 4.45 -12.70 28.82
CA ASP A 267 3.47 -13.69 29.30
C ASP A 267 2.98 -14.63 28.19
N ASP A 268 3.32 -14.36 26.93
CA ASP A 268 2.93 -15.20 25.81
C ASP A 268 3.64 -16.57 25.89
N PRO A 269 2.96 -17.68 25.55
CA PRO A 269 3.59 -19.00 25.45
C PRO A 269 4.78 -19.00 24.48
N GLU A 270 5.84 -19.75 24.80
CA GLU A 270 7.06 -19.85 23.97
C GLU A 270 6.79 -20.30 22.52
N GLU A 271 5.74 -21.08 22.29
CA GLU A 271 5.30 -21.47 20.95
C GLU A 271 4.85 -20.26 20.12
N ILE A 272 4.11 -19.33 20.73
CA ILE A 272 3.67 -18.09 20.07
C ILE A 272 4.88 -17.22 19.77
N LYS A 273 5.79 -17.03 20.74
CA LYS A 273 7.02 -16.25 20.56
C LYS A 273 7.88 -16.79 19.40
N ALA A 274 8.08 -18.12 19.38
CA ALA A 274 8.83 -18.79 18.31
C ALA A 274 8.11 -18.72 16.96
N GLY A 275 6.77 -18.86 16.95
CA GLY A 275 5.94 -18.73 15.76
C GLY A 275 6.03 -17.34 15.12
N MET A 276 5.93 -16.28 15.92
CA MET A 276 6.07 -14.90 15.46
C MET A 276 7.47 -14.63 14.89
N LYS A 277 8.53 -15.04 15.61
CA LYS A 277 9.91 -14.89 15.12
C LYS A 277 10.13 -15.60 13.79
N LYS A 278 9.56 -16.80 13.63
CA LYS A 278 9.63 -17.55 12.37
C LYS A 278 8.88 -16.84 11.24
N PHE A 279 7.67 -16.35 11.51
CA PHE A 279 6.88 -15.61 10.53
C PHE A 279 7.59 -14.35 10.04
N GLU A 280 8.15 -13.55 10.96
CA GLU A 280 8.91 -12.34 10.58
C GLU A 280 10.17 -12.68 9.78
N GLN A 281 10.83 -13.81 10.06
CA GLN A 281 11.94 -14.30 9.24
C GLN A 281 11.50 -14.69 7.81
N GLU A 282 10.32 -15.29 7.65
CA GLU A 282 9.76 -15.62 6.33
C GLU A 282 9.41 -14.34 5.54
N ILE A 283 8.89 -13.31 6.19
CA ILE A 283 8.67 -11.99 5.59
C ILE A 283 10.01 -11.39 5.15
N TRP A 284 11.01 -11.39 6.03
CA TRP A 284 12.34 -10.87 5.70
C TRP A 284 12.95 -11.55 4.46
N GLN A 285 12.87 -12.89 4.38
CA GLN A 285 13.33 -13.64 3.21
C GLN A 285 12.53 -13.27 1.95
N SER A 286 11.23 -13.05 2.08
CA SER A 286 10.38 -12.62 0.97
C SER A 286 10.75 -11.21 0.49
N LEU A 287 11.02 -10.28 1.41
CA LEU A 287 11.48 -8.93 1.08
C LEU A 287 12.83 -8.95 0.34
N GLN A 288 13.75 -9.84 0.70
CA GLN A 288 15.01 -10.03 -0.03
C GLN A 288 14.81 -10.52 -1.46
N GLN A 289 13.85 -11.42 -1.68
CA GLN A 289 13.54 -11.90 -3.04
C GLN A 289 12.81 -10.83 -3.86
N LEU A 290 11.95 -10.06 -3.20
CA LEU A 290 11.14 -9.02 -3.83
C LEU A 290 11.98 -7.80 -4.19
N SER A 291 13.06 -7.47 -3.48
CA SER A 291 13.89 -6.32 -3.82
C SER A 291 14.37 -6.33 -5.26
N ASP A 292 14.48 -7.51 -5.90
CA ASP A 292 14.86 -7.69 -7.32
C ASP A 292 13.69 -7.92 -8.28
N ALA A 293 12.46 -8.02 -7.79
CA ALA A 293 11.29 -8.28 -8.62
C ALA A 293 10.98 -7.07 -9.53
N PRO A 294 10.67 -7.31 -10.83
CA PRO A 294 10.35 -6.25 -11.77
C PRO A 294 8.98 -5.62 -11.49
N ILE A 295 8.10 -6.30 -10.76
CA ILE A 295 6.80 -5.81 -10.29
C ILE A 295 6.84 -5.88 -8.78
N LEU A 296 7.06 -4.75 -8.15
CA LEU A 296 6.94 -4.63 -6.71
C LEU A 296 5.55 -4.03 -6.46
N GLY A 297 4.72 -4.72 -5.67
CA GLY A 297 3.37 -4.25 -5.31
C GLY A 297 3.41 -3.01 -4.41
N GLU A 298 2.74 -3.06 -3.25
CA GLU A 298 2.74 -1.95 -2.29
C GLU A 298 4.08 -1.79 -1.53
N GLY A 299 4.94 -2.82 -1.49
CA GLY A 299 6.18 -2.81 -0.69
C GLY A 299 7.45 -2.40 -1.46
N ARG A 300 8.36 -1.64 -0.83
CA ARG A 300 9.71 -1.31 -1.34
C ARG A 300 10.76 -1.30 -0.23
N THR A 301 11.99 -1.70 -0.52
CA THR A 301 13.15 -1.58 0.38
C THR A 301 14.06 -0.42 -0.05
N GLY A 302 14.87 0.09 0.87
CA GLY A 302 15.83 1.18 0.60
C GLY A 302 15.43 2.54 1.19
N LEU A 303 14.51 2.57 2.16
CA LEU A 303 14.23 3.76 2.95
C LEU A 303 15.46 4.13 3.80
N ILE A 304 15.90 5.38 3.71
CA ILE A 304 17.00 5.90 4.51
C ILE A 304 16.43 6.70 5.67
N THR A 305 16.85 6.39 6.89
CA THR A 305 16.51 7.14 8.10
C THR A 305 17.71 7.99 8.53
N GLU A 306 17.48 9.29 8.67
CA GLU A 306 18.41 10.23 9.29
C GLU A 306 17.73 10.80 10.54
N GLN A 307 18.39 10.68 11.69
CA GLN A 307 17.83 11.14 12.95
C GLN A 307 18.85 11.94 13.76
N SER A 308 18.32 12.93 14.45
CA SER A 308 18.96 13.69 15.52
C SER A 308 17.97 13.76 16.67
N LYS A 309 18.41 14.20 17.85
CA LYS A 309 17.51 14.47 18.99
C LYS A 309 16.25 15.28 18.62
N ASP A 310 16.36 16.21 17.67
CA ASP A 310 15.31 17.19 17.35
C ASP A 310 14.69 17.00 15.95
N SER A 311 15.14 16.01 15.19
CA SER A 311 14.69 15.79 13.81
C SER A 311 14.72 14.32 13.41
N LEU A 312 13.70 13.87 12.69
CA LEU A 312 13.68 12.56 12.04
C LEU A 312 13.30 12.76 10.57
N THR A 313 14.17 12.35 9.65
CA THR A 313 13.91 12.39 8.22
C THR A 313 13.99 10.98 7.64
N LEU A 314 12.93 10.57 6.97
CA LEU A 314 12.90 9.36 6.17
C LEU A 314 12.86 9.75 4.71
N THR A 315 13.83 9.27 3.93
CA THR A 315 13.90 9.53 2.48
C THR A 315 13.97 8.23 1.73
N TYR A 316 13.05 8.04 0.79
CA TYR A 316 13.10 7.01 -0.21
C TYR A 316 13.20 7.66 -1.58
N GLU A 317 14.27 7.33 -2.29
CA GLU A 317 14.48 7.76 -3.66
C GLU A 317 14.64 6.54 -4.55
N TYR A 318 13.94 6.56 -5.67
CA TYR A 318 14.01 5.54 -6.69
C TYR A 318 14.20 6.19 -8.05
N ASP A 319 15.18 5.68 -8.79
CA ASP A 319 15.41 5.95 -10.20
C ASP A 319 15.90 4.63 -10.82
N GLY A 320 15.10 4.05 -11.72
CA GLY A 320 15.42 2.75 -12.30
C GLY A 320 14.37 2.21 -13.26
N ASP A 321 14.45 0.93 -13.59
CA ASP A 321 13.65 0.28 -14.64
C ASP A 321 12.56 -0.67 -14.13
N LYS A 322 12.39 -0.77 -12.80
CA LYS A 322 11.38 -1.61 -12.14
C LYS A 322 10.03 -0.92 -12.10
N GLN A 323 8.99 -1.72 -12.23
CA GLN A 323 7.61 -1.27 -12.26
C GLN A 323 7.22 -0.71 -10.86
N MET A 324 6.79 0.56 -10.77
CA MET A 324 6.32 1.22 -9.52
C MET A 324 4.82 0.98 -9.24
N PRO A 325 4.19 1.44 -8.16
CA PRO A 325 2.72 1.42 -8.10
C PRO A 325 2.17 2.33 -9.22
N TYR A 326 1.33 1.80 -10.11
CA TYR A 326 0.74 2.54 -11.23
C TYR A 326 -0.67 3.00 -10.90
N TRP A 327 -1.14 3.95 -11.71
CA TRP A 327 -2.55 4.09 -11.99
C TRP A 327 -3.17 2.77 -12.48
N PRO A 328 -4.27 2.28 -11.85
CA PRO A 328 -4.99 1.11 -12.33
C PRO A 328 -5.41 1.30 -13.79
N SER A 329 -5.23 0.27 -14.63
CA SER A 329 -5.32 0.24 -16.11
C SER A 329 -4.02 0.31 -16.91
N LEU A 330 -2.95 0.95 -16.42
CA LEU A 330 -1.65 0.96 -17.11
C LEU A 330 -0.98 -0.43 -17.09
N GLU A 331 -1.21 -1.18 -16.01
CA GLU A 331 -0.70 -2.54 -15.78
C GLU A 331 -1.07 -3.55 -16.89
N THR A 332 -2.19 -3.31 -17.58
CA THR A 332 -2.72 -4.22 -18.60
C THR A 332 -2.00 -4.09 -19.96
N LEU A 333 -1.18 -3.05 -20.15
CA LEU A 333 -0.69 -2.65 -21.48
C LEU A 333 0.77 -3.03 -21.78
N ALA A 334 1.47 -3.69 -20.86
CA ALA A 334 2.79 -4.30 -21.07
C ALA A 334 3.92 -3.36 -21.56
N ALA A 335 3.72 -2.04 -21.58
CA ALA A 335 4.76 -1.05 -21.84
C ALA A 335 5.41 -0.67 -20.50
N LYS A 336 6.60 -1.21 -20.25
CA LYS A 336 7.42 -0.81 -19.10
C LYS A 336 7.84 0.67 -19.25
N PRO A 337 8.10 1.37 -18.13
CA PRO A 337 8.77 2.65 -18.21
C PRO A 337 10.11 2.50 -18.93
N ASP A 338 10.39 3.39 -19.89
CA ASP A 338 11.62 3.36 -20.71
C ASP A 338 12.34 4.71 -20.78
N LYS A 339 11.66 5.82 -20.47
CA LYS A 339 12.22 7.17 -20.50
C LYS A 339 12.38 7.80 -19.13
N LYS A 340 11.42 7.60 -18.23
CA LYS A 340 11.44 8.15 -16.87
C LYS A 340 10.69 7.24 -15.92
N ASN A 341 11.22 7.03 -14.73
CA ASN A 341 10.60 6.19 -13.71
C ASN A 341 11.19 6.48 -12.33
N THR A 342 10.74 7.59 -11.76
CA THR A 342 11.28 8.13 -10.52
C THR A 342 10.23 8.23 -9.44
N MET A 343 10.61 7.95 -8.20
CA MET A 343 9.79 8.22 -7.01
C MET A 343 10.65 8.85 -5.92
N LEU A 344 10.12 9.88 -5.29
CA LEU A 344 10.61 10.45 -4.04
C LEU A 344 9.49 10.37 -3.02
N VAL A 345 9.78 9.78 -1.87
CA VAL A 345 8.98 9.91 -0.66
C VAL A 345 9.89 10.49 0.41
N ARG A 346 9.50 11.62 0.99
CA ARG A 346 10.19 12.22 2.12
C ARG A 346 9.20 12.47 3.24
N VAL A 347 9.53 11.97 4.43
CA VAL A 347 8.80 12.25 5.68
C VAL A 347 9.77 12.92 6.63
N GLN A 348 9.40 14.08 7.17
CA GLN A 348 10.23 14.83 8.09
C GLN A 348 9.44 15.20 9.33
N LEU A 349 9.93 14.82 10.50
CA LEU A 349 9.53 15.34 11.79
C LEU A 349 10.60 16.34 12.25
N GLN A 350 10.16 17.53 12.64
CA GLN A 350 11.04 18.59 13.10
C GLN A 350 10.43 19.27 14.32
N VAL A 351 11.19 19.33 15.41
CA VAL A 351 10.82 20.13 16.60
C VAL A 351 10.90 21.62 16.28
N ASP A 352 9.94 22.39 16.77
CA ASP A 352 9.83 23.85 16.55
C ASP A 352 10.94 24.67 17.24
#